data_AF-A0A5D6YXD3-F1
#
_entry.id   AF-A0A5D6YXD3-F1
#
_cell.length_a   1.000
_cell.length_b   1.000
_cell.length_c   1.000
_cell.angle_alpha   90.00
_cell.angle_beta   90.00
_cell.angle_gamma   90.00
#
_symmetry.space_group_name_H-M   'P 1'
#
loop_
_entity.id
_entity.type
_entity.pdbx_description
1 polymer ?
#
loop_
_entity_poly.entity_id
_entity_poly.type
_entity_poly.pdbx_seq_one_letter_code
_entity_poly.pdbx_strand_id
1 'polypeptide(L)'
;MEERSSWYDTCLIDGRDPQRQVSYATQAGNLKKAMQLCGVASTTVTHSKRSSSTVMAEAGGVDEAQIRRAGRWNLEKVEGCYLTNLPKQAMRALVGFSPEGGSFYLKRTVSAARGSLESQIFPIVEDYEGKFLRGGIDRDIAGQGSLKLLKYPRPVISKTHRLSALATSHTQPGGTACSSLQSS
;
A
#
# COMPACT_ATOMS: atom_id res chain seq x y z
N MET A 1 23.99 1.77 -2.59
CA MET A 1 23.16 1.97 -3.80
C MET A 1 23.88 2.90 -4.77
N GLU A 2 25.12 2.56 -5.13
CA GLU A 2 25.93 3.41 -6.03
C GLU A 2 26.00 2.80 -7.43
N GLU A 3 25.91 1.48 -7.52
CA GLU A 3 25.85 0.74 -8.78
C GLU A 3 24.40 0.43 -9.18
N ARG A 4 24.12 0.43 -10.49
CA ARG A 4 22.78 0.13 -11.06
C ARG A 4 22.21 -1.19 -10.54
N SER A 5 23.02 -2.24 -10.45
CA SER A 5 22.63 -3.59 -10.02
C SER A 5 21.99 -3.59 -8.63
N SER A 6 22.52 -2.78 -7.71
CA SER A 6 22.08 -2.76 -6.31
C SER A 6 20.63 -2.33 -6.08
N TRP A 7 19.99 -1.67 -7.07
CA TRP A 7 18.57 -1.30 -7.01
C TRP A 7 17.63 -2.50 -7.19
N TYR A 8 18.11 -3.58 -7.81
CA TYR A 8 17.30 -4.75 -8.14
C TYR A 8 17.36 -5.85 -7.07
N ASP A 9 18.38 -5.83 -6.21
CA ASP A 9 18.55 -6.80 -5.12
C ASP A 9 17.75 -6.44 -3.85
N THR A 10 17.07 -5.29 -3.86
CA THR A 10 16.29 -4.82 -2.71
C THR A 10 14.92 -5.50 -2.69
N CYS A 11 14.66 -6.31 -1.66
CA CYS A 11 13.34 -6.89 -1.44
C CYS A 11 12.38 -5.85 -0.83
N LEU A 12 11.18 -5.71 -1.39
CA LEU A 12 10.14 -4.81 -0.85
C LEU A 12 9.63 -5.27 0.52
N ILE A 13 9.52 -6.59 0.69
CA ILE A 13 9.22 -7.25 1.95
C ILE A 13 10.33 -8.27 2.15
N ASP A 14 11.25 -7.94 3.04
CA ASP A 14 12.42 -8.73 3.36
C ASP A 14 12.18 -9.67 4.54
N GLY A 15 12.99 -10.72 4.59
CA GLY A 15 13.03 -11.64 5.71
C GLY A 15 14.00 -11.17 6.78
N ARG A 16 14.66 -12.13 7.43
CA ARG A 16 15.78 -11.84 8.35
C ARG A 16 16.99 -11.22 7.63
N ASP A 17 17.11 -11.48 6.34
CA ASP A 17 18.14 -10.93 5.46
C ASP A 17 17.47 -9.97 4.46
N PRO A 18 17.85 -8.67 4.44
CA PRO A 18 17.30 -7.65 3.56
C PRO A 18 17.36 -7.97 2.06
N GLN A 19 18.30 -8.83 1.66
CA GLN A 19 18.49 -9.23 0.26
C GLN A 19 17.71 -10.49 -0.12
N ARG A 20 17.02 -11.12 0.84
CA ARG A 20 16.27 -12.35 0.62
C ARG A 20 14.79 -12.16 0.83
N GLN A 21 14.03 -12.70 -0.11
CA GLN A 21 12.58 -12.76 0.00
C GLN A 21 12.16 -13.63 1.18
N VAL A 22 11.04 -13.27 1.81
CA VAL A 22 10.43 -14.10 2.85
C VAL A 22 10.10 -15.48 2.28
N SER A 23 10.51 -16.54 2.99
CA SER A 23 10.22 -17.91 2.55
C SER A 23 8.71 -18.16 2.49
N TYR A 24 8.29 -19.01 1.55
CA TYR A 24 6.88 -19.38 1.41
C TYR A 24 6.29 -19.95 2.71
N ALA A 25 7.05 -20.79 3.42
CA ALA A 25 6.62 -21.38 4.69
C ALA A 25 6.36 -20.31 5.77
N THR A 26 7.27 -19.33 5.89
CA THR A 26 7.11 -18.20 6.80
C THR A 26 5.91 -17.34 6.42
N GLN A 27 5.75 -17.02 5.14
CA GLN A 27 4.62 -16.24 4.64
C GLN A 27 3.28 -16.92 4.92
N ALA A 28 3.17 -18.22 4.60
CA ALA A 28 1.96 -19.01 4.82
C ALA A 28 1.65 -19.16 6.31
N GLY A 29 2.66 -19.41 7.15
CA GLY A 29 2.51 -19.50 8.61
C GLY A 29 2.00 -18.20 9.22
N ASN A 30 2.59 -17.06 8.84
CA ASN A 30 2.17 -15.73 9.31
C ASN A 30 0.74 -15.41 8.86
N LEU A 31 0.40 -15.72 7.62
CA LEU A 31 -0.96 -15.50 7.10
C LEU A 31 -1.99 -16.38 7.82
N LYS A 32 -1.67 -17.65 8.09
CA LYS A 32 -2.53 -18.56 8.84
C LYS A 32 -2.79 -18.04 10.26
N LYS A 33 -1.74 -17.58 10.93
CA LYS A 33 -1.86 -16.98 12.28
C LYS A 33 -2.75 -15.74 12.26
N ALA A 34 -2.57 -14.85 11.30
CA ALA A 34 -3.43 -13.66 11.16
C ALA A 34 -4.89 -14.03 10.92
N MET A 35 -5.17 -15.02 10.05
CA MET A 35 -6.53 -15.51 9.81
C MET A 35 -7.17 -16.06 11.08
N GLN A 36 -6.44 -16.87 11.86
CA GLN A 36 -6.91 -17.42 13.13
C GLN A 36 -7.23 -16.32 14.16
N LEU A 37 -6.37 -15.30 14.28
CA LEU A 37 -6.62 -14.16 15.17
C LEU A 37 -7.89 -13.38 14.78
N CYS A 38 -8.19 -13.31 13.49
CA CYS A 38 -9.41 -12.68 12.99
C CYS A 38 -10.64 -13.62 12.98
N GLY A 39 -10.52 -14.85 13.50
CA GLY A 39 -11.61 -15.84 13.50
C GLY A 39 -11.98 -16.39 12.12
N VAL A 40 -11.09 -16.27 11.12
CA VAL A 40 -11.32 -16.73 9.75
C VAL A 40 -10.76 -18.14 9.56
N ALA A 41 -11.65 -19.11 9.31
CA ALA A 41 -11.28 -20.46 8.93
C ALA A 41 -11.10 -20.55 7.40
N SER A 42 -9.92 -20.99 6.94
CA SER A 42 -9.64 -21.20 5.51
C SER A 42 -8.76 -22.43 5.32
N THR A 43 -9.14 -23.27 4.36
CA THR A 43 -8.36 -24.45 3.94
C THR A 43 -7.21 -24.08 3.01
N THR A 44 -7.31 -22.95 2.31
CA THR A 44 -6.35 -22.49 1.31
C THR A 44 -5.75 -21.14 1.70
N VAL A 45 -4.89 -21.12 2.72
CA VAL A 45 -4.35 -19.88 3.32
C VAL A 45 -3.78 -18.89 2.30
N THR A 46 -2.90 -19.35 1.39
CA THR A 46 -2.26 -18.46 0.40
C THR A 46 -3.13 -18.16 -0.82
N HIS A 47 -4.04 -19.07 -1.20
CA HIS A 47 -4.93 -18.90 -2.35
C HIS A 47 -6.25 -18.21 -2.01
N SER A 48 -6.60 -18.09 -0.72
CA SER A 48 -7.87 -17.50 -0.26
C SER A 48 -8.06 -16.09 -0.78
N LYS A 49 -6.97 -15.33 -0.92
CA LYS A 49 -7.02 -13.95 -1.47
C LYS A 49 -7.40 -13.93 -2.94
N ARG A 50 -7.01 -14.96 -3.71
CA ARG A 50 -7.31 -15.08 -5.13
C ARG A 50 -8.78 -15.38 -5.36
N SER A 51 -9.34 -16.35 -4.62
CA SER A 51 -10.77 -16.65 -4.69
C SER A 51 -11.61 -15.48 -4.17
N SER A 52 -11.25 -14.90 -3.01
CA SER A 52 -12.00 -13.78 -2.46
C SER A 52 -11.96 -12.56 -3.39
N SER A 53 -10.82 -12.26 -4.02
CA SER A 53 -10.71 -11.14 -4.96
C SER A 53 -11.64 -11.31 -6.16
N THR A 54 -11.76 -12.53 -6.68
CA THR A 54 -12.65 -12.84 -7.81
C THR A 54 -14.11 -12.59 -7.43
N VAL A 55 -14.54 -13.12 -6.29
CA VAL A 55 -15.91 -12.93 -5.79
C VAL A 55 -16.21 -11.45 -5.54
N MET A 56 -15.27 -10.70 -4.97
CA MET A 56 -15.45 -9.26 -4.75
C MET A 56 -15.53 -8.46 -6.05
N ALA A 57 -14.73 -8.82 -7.06
CA ALA A 57 -14.76 -8.14 -8.35
C ALA A 57 -16.06 -8.44 -9.12
N GLU A 58 -16.53 -9.69 -9.09
CA GLU A 58 -17.81 -10.10 -9.65
C GLU A 58 -18.98 -9.38 -8.97
N ALA A 59 -19.00 -9.34 -7.63
CA ALA A 59 -19.98 -8.58 -6.87
C ALA A 59 -19.92 -7.07 -7.16
N GLY A 60 -18.75 -6.56 -7.54
CA GLY A 60 -18.56 -5.18 -7.99
C GLY A 60 -19.02 -4.92 -9.42
N GLY A 61 -19.57 -5.90 -10.15
CA GLY A 61 -20.05 -5.76 -11.53
C GLY A 61 -18.95 -5.79 -12.59
N VAL A 62 -17.77 -6.30 -12.27
CA VAL A 62 -16.65 -6.38 -13.22
C VAL A 62 -16.85 -7.53 -14.20
N ASP A 63 -16.64 -7.26 -15.47
CA ASP A 63 -16.67 -8.28 -16.53
C ASP A 63 -15.66 -9.41 -16.29
N GLU A 64 -16.07 -10.64 -16.60
CA GLU A 64 -15.26 -11.83 -16.37
C GLU A 64 -13.90 -11.76 -17.09
N ALA A 65 -13.83 -11.16 -18.28
CA ALA A 65 -12.56 -11.01 -18.98
C ALA A 65 -11.58 -10.17 -18.15
N GLN A 66 -12.02 -9.05 -17.56
CA GLN A 66 -11.19 -8.23 -16.69
C GLN A 66 -10.76 -8.95 -15.41
N ILE A 67 -11.62 -9.79 -14.83
CA ILE A 67 -11.30 -10.61 -13.66
C ILE A 67 -10.24 -11.66 -14.01
N ARG A 68 -10.40 -12.36 -15.13
CA ARG A 68 -9.42 -13.32 -15.66
C ARG A 68 -8.07 -12.67 -15.88
N ARG A 69 -8.06 -11.44 -16.41
CA ARG A 69 -6.82 -10.70 -16.59
C ARG A 69 -6.14 -10.31 -15.29
N ALA A 70 -6.91 -9.80 -14.33
CA ALA A 70 -6.40 -9.46 -13.00
C ALA A 70 -5.83 -10.68 -12.28
N GLY A 71 -6.50 -11.82 -12.41
CA GLY A 71 -6.07 -13.10 -11.87
C GLY A 71 -4.92 -13.76 -12.65
N ARG A 72 -4.48 -13.22 -13.80
CA ARG A 72 -3.53 -13.88 -14.72
C ARG A 72 -3.96 -15.31 -15.06
N TRP A 73 -5.25 -15.52 -15.29
CA TRP A 73 -5.81 -16.81 -15.69
C TRP A 73 -5.81 -17.00 -17.21
N ASN A 74 -5.61 -15.92 -17.95
CA ASN A 74 -5.43 -15.97 -19.38
C ASN A 74 -3.95 -16.21 -19.72
N LEU A 75 -3.68 -17.21 -20.57
CA LEU A 75 -2.34 -17.54 -21.07
C LEU A 75 -2.16 -17.12 -22.54
N GLU A 76 -3.10 -16.35 -23.09
CA GLU A 76 -3.04 -15.90 -24.47
C GLU A 76 -1.88 -14.95 -24.72
N LYS A 77 -1.22 -15.11 -25.87
CA LYS A 77 -0.12 -14.23 -26.30
C LYS A 77 -0.54 -12.77 -26.40
N VAL A 78 -1.81 -12.51 -26.73
CA VAL A 78 -2.32 -11.13 -26.83
C VAL A 78 -2.24 -10.42 -25.49
N GLU A 79 -2.63 -11.10 -24.43
CA GLU A 79 -2.59 -10.53 -23.09
C GLU A 79 -1.17 -10.45 -22.52
N GLY A 80 -0.34 -11.47 -22.77
CA GLY A 80 1.04 -11.49 -22.28
C GLY A 80 1.99 -10.55 -23.03
N CYS A 81 1.77 -10.30 -24.32
CA CYS A 81 2.71 -9.57 -25.18
C CYS A 81 2.20 -8.25 -25.74
N TYR A 82 0.88 -8.07 -25.94
CA TYR A 82 0.34 -6.91 -26.67
C TYR A 82 -0.53 -5.99 -25.80
N LEU A 83 -1.22 -6.52 -24.78
CA LEU A 83 -2.02 -5.71 -23.87
C LEU A 83 -1.13 -5.07 -22.79
N THR A 84 -0.89 -3.77 -22.92
CA THR A 84 -0.11 -2.98 -21.94
C THR A 84 -0.95 -2.37 -20.82
N ASN A 85 -2.28 -2.34 -21.01
CA ASN A 85 -3.20 -1.71 -20.07
C ASN A 85 -3.50 -2.63 -18.89
N LEU A 86 -3.32 -2.13 -17.66
CA LEU A 86 -3.75 -2.82 -16.44
C LEU A 86 -5.28 -3.03 -16.41
N PRO A 87 -5.80 -4.09 -15.75
CA PRO A 87 -7.23 -4.36 -15.63
C PRO A 87 -7.90 -3.38 -14.64
N LYS A 88 -8.06 -2.12 -15.06
CA LYS A 88 -8.48 -0.99 -14.22
C LYS A 88 -9.85 -1.20 -13.55
N GLN A 89 -10.79 -1.85 -14.24
CA GLN A 89 -12.12 -2.13 -13.70
C GLN A 89 -12.04 -3.09 -12.49
N ALA A 90 -11.31 -4.20 -12.65
CA ALA A 90 -11.05 -5.14 -11.56
C ALA A 90 -10.31 -4.47 -10.40
N MET A 91 -9.26 -3.69 -10.70
CA MET A 91 -8.51 -2.97 -9.66
C MET A 91 -9.39 -2.00 -8.86
N ARG A 92 -10.33 -1.30 -9.50
CA ARG A 92 -11.26 -0.38 -8.85
C ARG A 92 -12.26 -1.12 -7.95
N ALA A 93 -12.89 -2.17 -8.45
CA ALA A 93 -13.84 -2.95 -7.67
C ALA A 93 -13.20 -3.57 -6.42
N LEU A 94 -11.96 -4.05 -6.54
CA LEU A 94 -11.22 -4.65 -5.41
C LEU A 94 -10.92 -3.68 -4.27
N VAL A 95 -10.89 -2.37 -4.54
CA VAL A 95 -10.71 -1.33 -3.52
C VAL A 95 -12.03 -0.62 -3.17
N GLY A 96 -13.17 -1.12 -3.66
CA GLY A 96 -14.51 -0.61 -3.37
C GLY A 96 -14.96 0.59 -4.21
N PHE A 97 -14.29 0.88 -5.33
CA PHE A 97 -14.74 1.91 -6.29
C PHE A 97 -15.58 1.29 -7.41
N SER A 98 -16.42 2.11 -8.06
CA SER A 98 -17.20 1.64 -9.22
C SER A 98 -16.28 1.31 -10.41
N PRO A 99 -16.54 0.20 -11.13
CA PRO A 99 -15.75 -0.17 -12.31
C PRO A 99 -15.74 0.89 -13.41
N GLU A 100 -16.88 1.55 -13.62
CA GLU A 100 -17.14 2.54 -14.69
C GLU A 100 -16.24 3.79 -14.53
N GLY A 101 -15.84 4.10 -13.29
CA GLY A 101 -15.01 5.26 -12.98
C GLY A 101 -15.81 6.47 -12.53
N GLY A 102 -15.19 7.64 -12.53
CA GLY A 102 -15.81 8.89 -12.07
C GLY A 102 -15.97 9.02 -10.55
N SER A 103 -16.01 7.90 -9.81
CA SER A 103 -16.03 7.87 -8.34
C SER A 103 -14.61 7.93 -7.77
N PHE A 104 -14.02 9.12 -7.65
CA PHE A 104 -12.79 9.29 -6.88
C PHE A 104 -12.80 10.58 -6.06
N TYR A 105 -12.89 10.43 -4.74
CA TYR A 105 -12.53 11.51 -3.82
C TYR A 105 -11.50 11.00 -2.81
N LEU A 106 -10.23 11.21 -3.13
CA LEU A 106 -9.14 10.97 -2.19
C LEU A 106 -8.97 12.21 -1.31
N LYS A 107 -9.81 12.35 -0.27
CA LYS A 107 -9.71 13.45 0.73
C LYS A 107 -8.29 13.65 1.28
N ARG A 108 -7.49 12.59 1.25
CA ARG A 108 -6.11 12.53 1.77
C ARG A 108 -5.07 13.29 0.92
N THR A 109 -5.35 13.65 -0.34
CA THR A 109 -4.39 14.34 -1.23
C THR A 109 -4.62 15.85 -1.34
N VAL A 110 -5.70 16.39 -0.76
CA VAL A 110 -6.19 17.75 -1.06
C VAL A 110 -5.58 18.86 -0.16
N SER A 111 -4.68 18.53 0.77
CA SER A 111 -4.02 19.54 1.61
C SER A 111 -2.51 19.30 1.61
N ALA A 112 -1.77 20.20 0.96
CA ALA A 112 -0.32 20.22 0.99
C ALA A 112 0.16 20.21 2.45
N ALA A 113 0.81 19.13 2.89
CA ALA A 113 1.49 19.19 4.16
C ALA A 113 2.68 20.16 3.96
N ARG A 114 2.92 21.02 4.96
CA ARG A 114 4.01 21.99 4.92
C ARG A 114 5.32 21.24 4.61
N GLY A 115 6.05 21.69 3.60
CA GLY A 115 7.16 20.94 2.97
C GLY A 115 8.28 20.47 3.90
N SER A 116 8.39 21.02 5.12
CA SER A 116 9.35 20.55 6.12
C SER A 116 9.04 19.16 6.68
N LEU A 117 7.77 18.80 6.89
CA LEU A 117 7.39 17.49 7.43
C LEU A 117 7.47 16.40 6.36
N GLU A 118 7.04 16.70 5.14
CA GLU A 118 7.13 15.73 4.04
C GLU A 118 8.57 15.35 3.73
N SER A 119 9.51 16.29 3.84
CA SER A 119 10.95 16.05 3.64
C SER A 119 11.58 15.19 4.76
N GLN A 120 10.91 15.05 5.92
CA GLN A 120 11.35 14.13 6.97
C GLN A 120 10.93 12.68 6.71
N ILE A 121 9.98 12.44 5.79
CA ILE A 121 9.52 11.10 5.43
C ILE A 121 10.35 10.63 4.24
N PHE A 122 11.19 9.62 4.45
CA PHE A 122 12.20 9.17 3.47
C PHE A 122 13.21 10.28 3.08
N PRO A 123 13.95 10.87 4.03
CA PRO A 123 14.87 12.00 3.76
C PRO A 123 16.04 11.61 2.85
N ILE A 124 16.29 10.32 2.70
CA ILE A 124 17.35 9.76 1.85
C ILE A 124 17.09 10.02 0.36
N VAL A 125 15.85 10.28 -0.03
CA VAL A 125 15.46 10.48 -1.42
C VAL A 125 16.12 11.74 -2.00
N GLU A 126 16.19 12.82 -1.23
CA GLU A 126 16.78 14.10 -1.62
C GLU A 126 18.28 13.97 -1.90
N ASP A 127 18.99 13.18 -1.09
CA ASP A 127 20.41 12.90 -1.30
C ASP A 127 20.64 12.14 -2.62
N TYR A 128 19.86 11.08 -2.86
CA TYR A 128 19.96 10.30 -4.09
C TYR A 128 19.55 11.08 -5.33
N GLU A 129 18.50 11.90 -5.27
CA GLU A 129 18.15 12.80 -6.38
C GLU A 129 19.29 13.78 -6.69
N GLY A 130 19.91 14.35 -5.65
CA GLY A 130 21.09 15.19 -5.82
C GLY A 130 22.24 14.45 -6.50
N LYS A 131 22.47 13.17 -6.14
CA LYS A 131 23.49 12.32 -6.77
C LYS A 131 23.18 12.01 -8.24
N PHE A 132 21.92 11.75 -8.58
CA PHE A 132 21.49 11.58 -9.98
C PHE A 132 21.66 12.85 -10.81
N LEU A 133 21.37 14.03 -10.25
CA LEU A 133 21.53 15.33 -10.93
C LEU A 133 22.99 15.72 -11.15
N ARG A 134 23.86 15.42 -10.17
CA ARG A 134 25.30 15.71 -10.25
C ARG A 134 26.09 14.68 -11.08
N GLY A 135 25.43 13.64 -11.60
CA GLY A 135 26.09 12.58 -12.37
C GLY A 135 26.95 11.63 -11.53
N GLY A 136 26.72 11.57 -10.21
CA GLY A 136 27.47 10.70 -9.29
C GLY A 136 26.95 9.26 -9.23
N ILE A 137 25.84 8.96 -9.93
CA ILE A 137 25.25 7.61 -10.07
C ILE A 137 24.84 7.45 -11.54
N ASP A 138 25.00 6.23 -12.06
CA ASP A 138 24.57 5.88 -13.41
C ASP A 138 23.11 6.25 -13.65
N ARG A 139 22.82 6.83 -14.83
CA ARG A 139 21.44 7.09 -15.24
C ARG A 139 20.70 5.75 -15.36
N ASP A 140 19.73 5.57 -14.48
CA ASP A 140 18.87 4.39 -14.43
C ASP A 140 17.40 4.82 -14.28
N ILE A 141 16.56 4.31 -15.17
CA ILE A 141 15.13 4.64 -15.21
C ILE A 141 14.42 4.06 -13.98
N ALA A 142 14.82 2.87 -13.53
CA ALA A 142 14.23 2.22 -12.36
C ALA A 142 14.60 2.95 -11.07
N GLY A 143 15.86 3.36 -10.89
CA GLY A 143 16.31 4.18 -9.77
C GLY A 143 15.62 5.54 -9.69
N GLN A 144 15.44 6.23 -10.82
CA GLN A 144 14.66 7.49 -10.82
C GLN A 144 13.17 7.24 -10.56
N GLY A 145 12.62 6.14 -11.07
CA GLY A 145 11.23 5.73 -10.85
C GLY A 145 10.94 5.36 -9.39
N SER A 146 11.86 4.66 -8.73
CA SER A 146 11.74 4.27 -7.33
C SER A 146 11.78 5.48 -6.39
N LEU A 147 12.64 6.47 -6.66
CA LEU A 147 12.65 7.74 -5.92
C LEU A 147 11.32 8.50 -6.05
N LYS A 148 10.78 8.58 -7.27
CA LYS A 148 9.43 9.15 -7.51
C LYS A 148 8.35 8.39 -6.76
N LEU A 149 8.43 7.05 -6.75
CA LEU A 149 7.50 6.19 -6.02
C LEU A 149 7.58 6.42 -4.51
N LEU A 150 8.78 6.59 -3.94
CA LEU A 150 8.97 6.85 -2.50
C LEU A 150 8.46 8.24 -2.07
N LYS A 151 8.46 9.22 -2.97
CA LYS A 151 7.84 10.53 -2.72
C LYS A 151 6.32 10.48 -2.72
N TYR A 152 5.73 9.66 -3.59
CA TYR A 152 4.29 9.57 -3.78
C TYR A 152 3.47 9.35 -2.48
N PRO A 153 3.85 8.47 -1.54
CA PRO A 153 3.10 8.25 -0.31
C PRO A 153 3.32 9.33 0.78
N ARG A 154 4.30 10.24 0.64
CA ARG A 154 4.63 11.22 1.71
C ARG A 154 3.43 12.06 2.18
N PRO A 155 2.57 12.61 1.29
CA PRO A 155 1.41 13.39 1.74
C PRO A 155 0.40 12.52 2.49
N VAL A 156 0.25 11.26 2.05
CA VAL A 156 -0.69 10.30 2.65
C VAL A 156 -0.24 9.92 4.05
N ILE A 157 1.04 9.59 4.24
CA ILE A 157 1.62 9.21 5.54
C ILE A 157 1.55 10.39 6.51
N SER A 158 1.97 11.58 6.07
CA SER A 158 1.92 12.82 6.86
C SER A 158 0.50 13.10 7.39
N LYS A 159 -0.51 12.92 6.53
CA LYS A 159 -1.90 13.16 6.91
C LYS A 159 -2.42 12.11 7.92
N THR A 160 -2.10 10.84 7.72
CA THR A 160 -2.53 9.76 8.62
C THR A 160 -2.03 10.00 10.04
N HIS A 161 -0.75 10.35 10.21
CA HIS A 161 -0.18 10.66 11.52
C HIS A 161 -0.89 11.82 12.22
N ARG A 162 -1.27 12.87 11.47
CA ARG A 162 -2.01 14.01 12.03
C ARG A 162 -3.43 13.63 12.48
N LEU A 163 -4.11 12.77 11.74
CA LEU A 163 -5.47 12.32 12.08
C LEU A 163 -5.48 11.42 13.32
N SER A 164 -4.49 10.53 13.47
CA SER A 164 -4.38 9.70 14.68
C SER A 164 -4.08 10.55 15.92
N ALA A 165 -3.16 11.53 15.81
CA ALA A 165 -2.84 12.43 16.94
C ALA A 165 -4.04 13.27 17.40
N LEU A 166 -4.88 13.74 16.47
CA LEU A 166 -6.11 14.48 16.79
C LEU A 166 -7.16 13.57 17.45
N ALA A 167 -7.32 12.33 16.98
CA ALA A 167 -8.25 11.37 17.57
C ALA A 167 -7.89 11.04 19.02
N THR A 168 -6.60 10.91 19.35
CA THR A 168 -6.13 10.63 20.72
C THR A 168 -6.37 11.81 21.68
N SER A 169 -6.35 13.06 21.19
CA SER A 169 -6.63 14.24 22.02
C SER A 169 -8.12 14.41 22.43
N HIS A 170 -9.05 13.71 21.76
CA HIS A 170 -10.48 13.76 22.07
C HIS A 170 -10.92 12.67 23.06
N THR A 171 -10.02 11.75 23.42
CA THR A 171 -10.28 10.65 24.38
C THR A 171 -9.49 10.90 25.68
N GLN A 172 -9.69 12.08 26.29
CA GLN A 172 -9.34 12.34 27.68
C GLN A 172 -10.65 12.54 28.47
N PRO A 173 -11.00 11.67 29.44
CA PRO A 173 -12.17 11.90 30.28
C PRO A 173 -11.79 12.90 31.38
N GLY A 174 -11.85 14.19 31.06
CA GLY A 174 -11.80 15.29 32.04
C GLY A 174 -13.20 15.57 32.60
N GLY A 175 -13.78 14.62 33.34
CA GLY A 175 -15.04 14.81 34.05
C GLY A 175 -14.78 15.23 35.50
N THR A 176 -14.60 16.53 35.75
CA THR A 176 -14.69 17.08 37.10
C THR A 176 -16.16 17.13 37.48
N ALA A 177 -16.67 16.06 38.09
CA ALA A 177 -17.99 16.06 38.72
C ALA A 177 -17.85 16.58 40.16
N CYS A 178 -18.35 17.79 40.36
CA CYS A 178 -18.67 18.41 41.63
C CYS A 178 -19.33 17.40 42.60
N SER A 179 -18.75 17.23 43.78
CA SER A 179 -19.33 16.43 44.87
C SER A 179 -19.16 17.20 46.18
N SER A 180 -20.05 18.16 46.43
CA SER A 180 -20.25 18.76 47.75
C SER A 180 -21.66 18.43 48.24
N LEU A 181 -21.78 17.31 48.95
CA LEU A 181 -22.88 17.01 49.88
C LEU A 181 -22.28 16.15 50.99
N GLN A 182 -21.84 16.80 52.07
CA GLN A 182 -21.75 16.18 53.39
C GLN A 182 -22.98 16.62 54.18
N SER A 183 -23.68 15.63 54.71
CA SER A 183 -24.77 15.79 55.67
C SER A 183 -24.20 15.96 57.07
N SER A 184 -24.63 17.02 57.77
CA SER A 184 -25.07 17.10 59.17
C SER A 184 -25.02 18.54 59.66
#